data_AF-A0A1H3MAL6-F1
#
_entry.id   AF-A0A1H3MAL6-F1
#
_cell.length_a   1.000
_cell.length_b   1.000
_cell.length_c   1.000
_cell.angle_alpha   90.00
_cell.angle_beta   90.00
_cell.angle_gamma   90.00
#
_symmetry.space_group_name_H-M   'P 1'
#
loop_
_entity.id
_entity.type
_entity.pdbx_description
1 polymer ?
#
loop_
_entity_poly.entity_id
_entity_poly.type
_entity_poly.pdbx_seq_one_letter_code
_entity_poly.pdbx_strand_id
1 'polypeptide(L)'
;MTLHQNYDIFTSSDAITTVTTMNFLTFEDGDKVFLQTVYNFAGAGEQVGFDVFRFDADGKIAEHWDVMETLADKSTWANENGKF
;
A
#
# COMPACT_ATOMS: atom_id res chain seq x y z
N MET A 1 -3.11 -7.40 20.42
CA MET A 1 -3.08 -6.37 19.37
C MET A 1 -1.62 -6.19 19.00
N THR A 2 -1.22 -6.68 17.83
CA THR A 2 0.17 -6.59 17.38
C THR A 2 0.19 -5.78 16.09
N LEU A 3 0.76 -4.58 16.16
CA LEU A 3 1.06 -3.76 15.01
C LEU A 3 2.30 -4.35 14.34
N HIS A 4 2.17 -4.87 13.12
CA HIS A 4 3.30 -5.30 12.33
C HIS A 4 3.66 -4.19 11.35
N GLN A 5 4.70 -3.43 11.67
CA GLN A 5 5.36 -2.52 10.73
C GLN A 5 6.29 -3.37 9.87
N ASN A 6 5.81 -3.85 8.73
CA ASN A 6 6.59 -4.69 7.83
C ASN A 6 7.05 -3.87 6.62
N TYR A 7 8.36 -3.71 6.46
CA TYR A 7 8.97 -3.16 5.25
C TYR A 7 9.13 -4.28 4.22
N ASP A 8 8.05 -4.67 3.56
CA ASP A 8 8.11 -5.69 2.50
C ASP A 8 8.27 -5.03 1.13
N ILE A 9 9.46 -5.16 0.53
CA ILE A 9 9.72 -4.73 -0.86
C ILE A 9 9.39 -5.91 -1.78
N PHE A 10 8.27 -5.82 -2.50
CA PHE A 10 7.89 -6.78 -3.54
C PHE A 10 8.43 -6.33 -4.90
N THR A 11 9.17 -7.20 -5.61
CA THR A 11 9.61 -6.98 -6.99
C THR A 11 9.06 -8.11 -7.89
N SER A 12 8.43 -7.77 -9.03
CA SER A 12 8.03 -8.74 -10.05
C SER A 12 9.10 -8.82 -11.15
N SER A 13 9.50 -10.03 -11.57
CA SER A 13 10.77 -10.27 -12.25
C SER A 13 10.72 -10.58 -13.75
N ASP A 14 9.71 -10.13 -14.50
CA ASP A 14 9.71 -10.24 -15.97
C ASP A 14 9.87 -8.84 -16.59
N ALA A 15 10.80 -8.70 -17.53
CA ALA A 15 11.42 -7.44 -17.94
C ALA A 15 10.49 -6.19 -18.06
N ILE A 16 10.92 -5.10 -17.40
CA ILE A 16 10.50 -3.69 -17.48
C ILE A 16 9.52 -3.23 -16.36
N THR A 17 9.99 -2.21 -15.63
CA THR A 17 9.39 -1.41 -14.53
C THR A 17 9.45 -1.97 -13.11
N THR A 18 10.45 -1.52 -12.33
CA THR A 18 10.51 -1.69 -10.87
C THR A 18 9.32 -1.00 -10.22
N VAL A 19 8.54 -1.73 -9.43
CA VAL A 19 7.58 -1.15 -8.48
C VAL A 19 8.23 -1.22 -7.11
N THR A 20 8.38 -0.09 -6.43
CA THR A 20 8.77 -0.09 -5.01
C THR A 20 7.53 0.07 -4.16
N THR A 21 7.42 -0.77 -3.14
CA THR A 21 6.30 -0.78 -2.21
C THR A 21 6.83 -0.61 -0.79
N MET A 22 6.22 0.27 -0.01
CA MET A 22 6.51 0.44 1.41
C MET A 22 5.21 0.46 2.18
N ASN A 23 4.96 -0.58 2.98
CA ASN A 23 3.77 -0.69 3.82
C ASN A 23 4.02 0.04 5.14
N PHE A 24 3.10 0.93 5.53
CA PHE A 24 3.14 1.68 6.78
C PHE A 24 2.23 1.06 7.84
N LEU A 25 1.11 0.51 7.40
CA LEU A 25 0.15 -0.14 8.26
C LEU A 25 -0.39 -1.38 7.54
N THR A 26 -0.44 -2.48 8.28
CA THR A 26 -1.08 -3.72 7.87
C THR A 26 -1.95 -4.18 9.02
N PHE A 27 -3.18 -4.57 8.70
CA PHE A 27 -4.14 -5.02 9.68
C PHE A 27 -5.10 -6.02 9.05
N GLU A 28 -5.62 -6.88 9.89
CA GLU A 28 -6.53 -7.95 9.52
C GLU A 28 -7.76 -7.88 10.42
N ASP A 29 -8.93 -8.06 9.81
CA ASP A 29 -10.20 -8.31 10.51
C ASP A 29 -11.01 -9.38 9.76
N GLY A 30 -11.01 -10.59 10.32
CA GLY A 30 -11.67 -11.74 9.73
C GLY A 30 -11.08 -12.12 8.37
N ASP A 31 -11.94 -12.16 7.35
CA ASP A 31 -11.55 -12.48 5.97
C ASP A 31 -10.99 -11.26 5.21
N LYS A 32 -10.64 -10.17 5.89
CA LYS A 32 -10.16 -8.93 5.25
C LYS A 32 -8.80 -8.51 5.76
N VAL A 33 -7.97 -8.04 4.85
CA VAL A 33 -6.70 -7.37 5.15
C VAL A 33 -6.74 -5.97 4.58
N PHE A 34 -6.30 -4.98 5.36
CA PHE A 34 -6.07 -3.64 4.86
C PHE A 34 -4.59 -3.28 4.90
N LEU A 35 -4.16 -2.52 3.90
CA LEU A 35 -2.81 -1.98 3.76
C LEU A 35 -2.87 -0.47 3.53
N GLN A 36 -1.97 0.24 4.21
CA GLN A 36 -1.64 1.62 3.86
C GLN A 36 -0.22 1.65 3.33
N THR A 37 -0.08 2.04 2.07
CA THR A 37 1.12 1.73 1.30
C THR A 37 1.60 2.92 0.48
N VAL A 38 2.91 3.05 0.31
CA VAL A 38 3.51 3.94 -0.67
C VAL A 38 4.02 3.11 -1.83
N TYR A 39 3.53 3.43 -3.03
CA TYR A 39 3.95 2.82 -4.28
C TYR A 39 4.81 3.80 -5.08
N ASN A 40 5.82 3.31 -5.78
CA ASN A 40 6.41 4.02 -6.90
C ASN A 40 6.45 3.07 -8.09
N PHE A 41 5.53 3.27 -9.02
CA PHE A 41 5.43 2.47 -10.23
C PHE A 41 6.45 3.01 -11.23
N ALA A 42 7.49 2.24 -11.54
CA ALA A 42 8.42 2.56 -12.62
C ALA A 42 9.23 3.86 -12.45
N GLY A 43 9.30 4.46 -11.26
CA GLY A 43 9.87 5.80 -11.09
C GLY A 43 8.92 6.94 -11.49
N ALA A 44 7.64 6.66 -11.71
CA ALA A 44 6.63 7.65 -12.11
C ALA A 44 6.20 8.62 -10.98
N GLY A 45 6.77 8.43 -9.77
CA GLY A 45 6.47 9.23 -8.58
C GLY A 45 5.75 8.41 -7.52
N GLU A 46 5.81 8.88 -6.28
CA GLU A 46 5.21 8.18 -5.15
C GLU A 46 3.69 8.39 -5.12
N GLN A 47 2.97 7.28 -4.97
CA GLN A 47 1.53 7.24 -4.75
C GLN A 47 1.26 6.68 -3.35
N VAL A 48 0.20 7.15 -2.70
CA VAL A 48 -0.33 6.62 -1.44
C VAL A 48 -1.53 5.76 -1.79
N GLY A 49 -1.46 4.48 -1.46
CA GLY A 49 -2.57 3.54 -1.59
C GLY A 49 -3.18 3.23 -0.23
N PHE A 50 -4.50 3.09 -0.22
CA PHE A 50 -5.23 2.39 0.80
C PHE A 50 -5.93 1.20 0.14
N ASP A 51 -5.43 0.00 0.42
CA ASP A 51 -5.88 -1.23 -0.20
C ASP A 51 -6.65 -2.08 0.81
N VAL A 52 -7.77 -2.65 0.38
CA VAL A 52 -8.53 -3.64 1.14
C VAL A 52 -8.70 -4.88 0.29
N PHE A 53 -8.30 -6.02 0.84
CA PHE A 53 -8.47 -7.34 0.23
C PHE A 53 -9.47 -8.14 1.05
N ARG A 54 -10.44 -8.78 0.40
CA ARG A 54 -11.26 -9.84 1.00
C ARG A 54 -10.80 -11.18 0.46
N PHE A 55 -10.62 -12.15 1.35
CA PHE A 55 -10.25 -13.51 1.02
C PHE A 55 -11.48 -14.43 1.01
N ASP A 56 -11.49 -15.44 0.14
CA ASP A 56 -12.46 -16.53 0.19
C ASP A 56 -12.03 -17.63 1.19
N ALA A 57 -12.87 -18.66 1.31
CA ALA A 57 -12.62 -19.79 2.19
C ALA A 57 -11.37 -20.62 1.83
N ASP A 58 -10.88 -20.50 0.59
CA ASP A 58 -9.65 -21.17 0.11
C ASP A 58 -8.41 -20.26 0.28
N GLY A 59 -8.57 -19.11 0.93
CA GLY A 59 -7.51 -18.14 1.18
C GLY A 59 -7.06 -17.41 -0.09
N LYS A 60 -7.89 -17.32 -1.12
CA LYS A 60 -7.63 -16.53 -2.33
C LYS A 60 -8.26 -15.17 -2.22
N ILE A 61 -7.63 -14.16 -2.83
CA ILE A 61 -8.22 -12.83 -2.94
C ILE A 61 -9.47 -12.95 -3.80
N ALA A 62 -10.62 -12.70 -3.20
CA ALA A 62 -11.92 -12.75 -3.87
C ALA A 62 -12.36 -11.36 -4.34
N GLU A 63 -12.03 -10.32 -3.56
CA GLU A 63 -12.31 -8.92 -3.87
C GLU A 63 -11.13 -8.03 -3.46
N HIS A 64 -10.92 -6.95 -4.20
CA HIS A 64 -9.94 -5.91 -3.94
C HIS A 64 -10.59 -4.55 -4.19
N TRP A 65 -10.40 -3.63 -3.24
CA TRP A 65 -10.74 -2.22 -3.39
C TRP A 65 -9.51 -1.39 -3.06
N ASP A 66 -9.31 -0.35 -3.85
CA ASP A 66 -8.28 0.64 -3.61
C ASP A 66 -8.83 2.06 -3.70
N VAL A 67 -8.13 2.96 -3.02
CA VAL A 67 -8.06 4.35 -3.41
C VAL A 67 -6.60 4.76 -3.44
N MET A 68 -6.24 5.55 -4.45
CA MET A 68 -4.87 5.98 -4.65
C MET A 68 -4.80 7.47 -4.94
N GLU A 69 -3.82 8.13 -4.34
CA GLU A 69 -3.53 9.54 -4.59
C GLU A 69 -2.02 9.76 -4.72
N THR A 70 -1.62 10.77 -5.51
CA THR A 70 -0.21 11.18 -5.59
C THR A 70 0.23 11.76 -4.25
N LEU A 71 1.42 11.37 -3.79
CA LEU A 71 1.99 11.99 -2.60
C LEU A 71 2.29 13.47 -2.89
N ALA A 72 1.58 14.36 -2.20
CA ALA A 72 1.86 15.79 -2.26
C ALA A 72 3.30 16.10 -1.81
N ASP A 73 3.95 17.03 -2.52
CA ASP A 73 5.25 17.55 -2.11
C ASP A 73 5.14 18.20 -0.73
N LYS A 74 6.11 17.94 0.14
CA LYS A 74 6.11 18.42 1.53
C LYS A 74 6.00 19.94 1.63
N SER A 75 6.50 20.69 0.66
CA SER A 75 6.38 22.15 0.60
C SER A 75 4.94 22.65 0.38
N THR A 76 4.04 21.76 -0.07
CA THR A 76 2.64 22.07 -0.40
C THR A 76 1.65 21.58 0.65
N TRP A 77 2.12 20.89 1.69
CA TRP A 77 1.25 20.31 2.71
C TRP A 77 0.46 21.39 3.46
N ALA A 78 -0.84 21.14 3.62
CA ALA A 78 -1.74 21.99 4.39
C ALA A 78 -1.79 21.60 5.89
N ASN A 79 -1.18 20.47 6.26
CA ASN A 79 -1.14 19.93 7.62
C ASN A 79 0.29 19.63 8.08
N GLU A 80 0.53 19.71 9.40
CA GLU A 80 1.85 19.46 9.99
C GLU A 80 2.08 18.01 10.42
N ASN A 81 1.01 17.21 10.51
CA ASN A 81 1.02 15.87 11.09
C ASN A 81 1.75 14.82 10.23
N GLY A 82 2.24 15.18 9.06
CA GLY A 82 2.82 14.23 8.12
C GLY A 82 1.79 13.62 7.17
N LYS A 83 2.26 12.64 6.41
CA LYS A 83 1.51 11.89 5.41
C LYS A 83 0.62 10.78 6.03
N PHE A 84 0.98 10.29 7.21
CA PHE A 84 0.43 9.12 7.89
C PHE A 84 0.23 9.39 9.37
#